data_AF-A0A354U6F1-F1
#
_entry.id   AF-A0A354U6F1-F1
#
_cell.length_a   1.000
_cell.length_b   1.000
_cell.length_c   1.000
_cell.angle_alpha   90.00
_cell.angle_beta   90.00
_cell.angle_gamma   90.00
#
_symmetry.space_group_name_H-M   'P 1'
#
loop_
_entity.id
_entity.type
_entity.pdbx_description
1 polymer ?
#
loop_
_entity_poly.entity_id
_entity_poly.type
_entity_poly.pdbx_seq_one_letter_code
_entity_poly.pdbx_strand_id
1 'polypeptide(L)'
;MRRHLRSDPMRNRVKTFRKERGQVLILALIALLILVLAIFILFDVSNIVRAKVKAQNAVDAAALTGANWQRHTLNLVGELNLINATTALMSDPNFMRAESDREDEEFSLDRAVIQRKLLAKTTRTINQMQQRVLFIVPLIGFGAAQQTAKNNGINANEEWGKRVSDQLDYVAASPFAQETPHRYNWFRSYAYALNTILLTDADGETSKGIAVLPNARMIGAPRVITEPPTGSNDFARFFNNHRYFEAIQANYWCWLREFLRMDFSRDDWWNGLTIRTNHFYKQSEYLPVHILVPDIHDKEDGSSEIDPVVETRWDDPAFNTALDDIIQKRNYPGQKLQDVFQNDPNPKFDPVTGQRIPETGVDARLNPLPSLSWAYYDENRWVNYDGSTISLWDSYLRRSISTRAAYYSGAVSRMDTLLTPVTVSGTLGVKNDEESDRTIGTLFQDSSAENIRNYAERIDNAQKRLKNIPHNVHANALAKPFGSVTLNGEQKPPHVTRVVLPVFTESSLIPMALENPGANGLANYAWYLFLREFVPRLGQSGSIDQAWNATPLQFQREISQYVEALKKMNDPQWRDQGITWLETETRERTEDDPPDLKIPTNEDGCEYWPSGGGPGHPNPMH
;
A
#
# COMPACT_ATOMS: atom_id res chain seq x y z
N MET A 1 -30.83 47.30 108.44
CA MET A 1 -32.00 46.39 108.53
C MET A 1 -32.02 45.51 107.28
N ARG A 2 -31.72 44.20 107.45
CA ARG A 2 -32.04 43.02 106.60
C ARG A 2 -31.68 42.92 105.09
N ARG A 3 -31.00 41.78 104.82
CA ARG A 3 -31.13 40.77 103.72
C ARG A 3 -30.21 40.81 102.47
N HIS A 4 -29.17 39.97 102.53
CA HIS A 4 -28.93 38.76 101.68
C HIS A 4 -29.46 38.71 100.23
N LEU A 5 -28.57 38.60 99.21
CA LEU A 5 -28.18 37.35 98.49
C LEU A 5 -27.49 37.59 97.12
N ARG A 6 -26.33 36.91 96.97
CA ARG A 6 -25.75 36.18 95.80
C ARG A 6 -25.96 36.63 94.33
N SER A 7 -24.81 36.94 93.71
CA SER A 7 -24.22 36.41 92.45
C SER A 7 -25.09 36.00 91.26
N ASP A 8 -24.82 36.61 90.10
CA ASP A 8 -24.65 35.92 88.82
C ASP A 8 -23.75 36.75 87.86
N PRO A 9 -22.71 36.17 87.22
CA PRO A 9 -21.96 36.86 86.18
C PRO A 9 -22.60 36.60 84.81
N MET A 10 -23.25 37.61 84.23
CA MET A 10 -23.64 37.56 82.81
C MET A 10 -22.39 37.55 81.93
N ARG A 11 -22.04 36.34 81.51
CA ARG A 11 -21.03 36.00 80.53
C ARG A 11 -21.42 36.64 79.18
N ASN A 12 -20.74 37.73 78.82
CA ASN A 12 -20.77 38.30 77.47
C ASN A 12 -20.34 37.24 76.45
N ARG A 13 -21.30 36.60 75.77
CA ARG A 13 -21.06 35.88 74.51
C ARG A 13 -20.94 36.92 73.40
N VAL A 14 -19.76 37.50 73.28
CA VAL A 14 -19.33 38.11 72.02
C VAL A 14 -19.20 36.95 71.02
N LYS A 15 -20.18 36.80 70.13
CA LYS A 15 -20.05 35.95 68.95
C LYS A 15 -18.91 36.52 68.10
N THR A 16 -17.75 35.90 68.17
CA THR A 16 -16.66 36.13 67.23
C THR A 16 -17.11 35.58 65.87
N PHE A 17 -17.67 36.44 65.02
CA PHE A 17 -17.75 36.18 63.59
C PHE A 17 -16.32 36.16 63.04
N ARG A 18 -15.69 34.99 63.11
CA ARG A 18 -14.44 34.70 62.42
C ARG A 18 -14.69 34.86 60.93
N LYS A 19 -13.82 35.65 60.30
CA LYS A 19 -13.83 36.04 58.89
C LYS A 19 -13.75 34.80 57.97
N GLU A 20 -14.88 34.35 57.42
CA GLU A 20 -14.94 33.41 56.28
C GLU A 20 -14.89 34.11 54.90
N ARG A 21 -14.45 35.38 54.84
CA ARG A 21 -14.43 36.17 53.59
C ARG A 21 -13.34 35.75 52.58
N GLY A 22 -12.40 34.89 52.96
CA GLY A 22 -11.33 34.41 52.07
C GLY A 22 -11.65 33.11 51.33
N GLN A 23 -12.46 32.22 51.90
CA GLN A 23 -12.74 30.89 51.33
C GLN A 23 -13.59 30.95 50.06
N VAL A 24 -14.58 31.87 50.00
CA VAL A 24 -15.42 32.05 48.82
C VAL A 24 -14.60 32.56 47.63
N LEU A 25 -13.62 33.44 47.87
CA LEU A 25 -12.75 33.97 46.82
C LEU A 25 -11.81 32.89 46.26
N ILE A 26 -11.27 32.02 47.12
CA ILE A 26 -10.46 30.87 46.72
C ILE A 26 -11.30 29.89 45.88
N LEU A 27 -12.52 29.57 46.31
CA LEU A 27 -13.41 28.67 45.59
C LEU A 27 -13.81 29.25 44.22
N ALA A 28 -14.11 30.56 44.16
CA ALA A 28 -14.42 31.24 42.90
C ALA A 28 -13.22 31.26 41.94
N LEU A 29 -12.00 31.45 42.46
CA LEU A 29 -10.78 31.45 41.65
C LEU A 29 -10.43 30.05 41.13
N ILE A 30 -10.63 29.00 41.95
CA ILE A 30 -10.49 27.60 41.53
C ILE A 30 -11.56 27.27 40.48
N ALA A 31 -12.81 27.67 40.68
CA ALA A 31 -13.89 27.43 39.71
C ALA A 31 -13.64 28.14 38.37
N LEU A 32 -13.15 29.38 38.40
CA LEU A 32 -12.74 30.12 37.20
C LEU A 32 -11.59 29.40 36.48
N LEU A 33 -10.59 28.93 37.22
CA LEU A 33 -9.45 28.20 36.65
C LEU A 33 -9.88 26.88 35.99
N ILE A 34 -10.78 26.12 36.64
CA ILE A 34 -11.38 24.91 36.06
C ILE A 34 -12.16 25.25 34.79
N LEU A 35 -12.92 26.35 34.79
CA LEU A 35 -13.71 26.77 33.63
C LEU A 35 -12.82 27.20 32.46
N VAL A 36 -11.74 27.94 32.71
CA VAL A 36 -10.75 28.30 31.69
C VAL A 36 -10.06 27.06 31.13
N LEU A 37 -9.68 26.10 31.97
CA LEU A 37 -9.12 24.82 31.53
C LEU A 37 -10.11 24.05 30.65
N ALA A 38 -11.38 23.99 31.05
CA ALA A 38 -12.43 23.32 30.28
C ALA A 38 -12.63 23.98 28.90
N ILE A 39 -12.56 25.31 28.81
CA ILE A 39 -12.61 26.04 27.55
C ILE A 39 -11.42 25.66 26.66
N PHE A 40 -10.20 25.62 27.19
CA PHE A 40 -9.02 25.22 26.41
C PHE A 40 -9.11 23.78 25.88
N ILE A 41 -9.59 22.85 26.70
CA ILE A 41 -9.83 21.46 26.27
C ILE A 41 -10.86 21.42 25.14
N LEU A 42 -11.94 22.19 25.24
CA LEU A 42 -12.95 22.26 24.18
C LEU A 42 -12.39 22.81 22.86
N PHE A 43 -11.53 23.84 22.93
CA PHE A 43 -10.85 24.36 21.74
C PHE A 43 -9.91 23.33 21.10
N ASP A 44 -9.15 22.60 21.92
CA ASP A 44 -8.23 21.57 21.42
C ASP A 44 -8.98 20.42 20.77
N VAL A 45 -10.05 19.92 21.40
CA VAL A 45 -10.92 18.89 20.82
C VAL A 45 -11.53 19.39 19.51
N SER A 46 -12.03 20.62 19.47
CA SER A 46 -12.60 21.19 18.24
C SER A 46 -11.56 21.31 17.11
N ASN A 47 -10.32 21.67 17.43
CA ASN A 47 -9.24 21.77 16.44
C ASN A 47 -8.85 20.40 15.90
N ILE A 48 -8.74 19.38 16.77
CA ILE A 48 -8.43 18.00 16.37
C ILE A 48 -9.55 17.44 15.48
N VAL A 49 -10.82 17.63 15.85
CA VAL A 49 -11.97 17.18 15.05
C VAL A 49 -11.98 17.86 13.68
N ARG A 50 -11.75 19.19 13.63
CA ARG A 50 -11.68 19.91 12.35
C ARG A 50 -10.52 19.41 11.49
N ALA A 51 -9.35 19.20 12.08
CA ALA A 51 -8.19 18.64 11.39
C ALA A 51 -8.51 17.25 10.82
N LYS A 52 -9.17 16.37 11.60
CA LYS A 52 -9.58 15.04 11.15
C LYS A 52 -10.59 15.05 10.01
N VAL A 53 -11.63 15.89 10.08
CA VAL A 53 -12.62 16.01 9.00
C VAL A 53 -11.96 16.52 7.71
N LYS A 54 -11.11 17.54 7.84
CA LYS A 54 -10.35 18.09 6.72
C LYS A 54 -9.42 17.05 6.11
N ALA A 55 -8.71 16.30 6.96
CA ALA A 55 -7.83 15.22 6.54
C ALA A 55 -8.58 14.15 5.75
N GLN A 56 -9.71 13.69 6.30
CA GLN A 56 -10.55 12.65 5.70
C GLN A 56 -11.11 13.07 4.34
N ASN A 57 -11.69 14.27 4.25
CA ASN A 57 -12.23 14.78 2.98
C ASN A 57 -11.15 14.86 1.89
N ALA A 58 -9.93 15.26 2.26
CA ALA A 58 -8.82 15.33 1.32
C ALA A 58 -8.35 13.96 0.83
N VAL A 59 -8.20 12.97 1.73
CA VAL A 59 -7.81 11.60 1.32
C VAL A 59 -8.92 10.91 0.55
N ASP A 60 -10.19 11.09 0.92
CA ASP A 60 -11.34 10.52 0.21
C ASP A 60 -11.39 11.03 -1.24
N ALA A 61 -11.30 12.36 -1.41
CA ALA A 61 -11.31 12.98 -2.72
C ALA A 61 -10.08 12.60 -3.56
N ALA A 62 -8.89 12.52 -2.94
CA ALA A 62 -7.66 12.10 -3.61
C ALA A 62 -7.70 10.62 -4.02
N ALA A 63 -8.18 9.73 -3.15
CA ALA A 63 -8.31 8.30 -3.44
C ALA A 63 -9.28 8.09 -4.60
N LEU A 64 -10.45 8.74 -4.57
CA LEU A 64 -11.44 8.69 -5.65
C LEU A 64 -10.88 9.22 -6.97
N THR A 65 -10.11 10.32 -6.92
CA THR A 65 -9.45 10.88 -8.11
C THR A 65 -8.44 9.89 -8.69
N GLY A 66 -7.61 9.27 -7.86
CA GLY A 66 -6.68 8.23 -8.30
C GLY A 66 -7.39 7.03 -8.93
N ALA A 67 -8.49 6.57 -8.33
CA ALA A 67 -9.30 5.47 -8.87
C ALA A 67 -9.94 5.83 -10.22
N ASN A 68 -10.43 7.06 -10.37
CA ASN A 68 -10.95 7.55 -11.65
C ASN A 68 -9.87 7.54 -12.75
N TRP A 69 -8.63 7.94 -12.44
CA TRP A 69 -7.53 7.86 -13.41
C TRP A 69 -7.10 6.43 -13.71
N GLN A 70 -7.15 5.52 -12.74
CA GLN A 70 -6.98 4.08 -12.99
C GLN A 70 -8.08 3.55 -13.91
N ARG A 71 -9.34 3.95 -13.72
CA ARG A 71 -10.47 3.64 -14.62
C ARG A 71 -10.19 4.08 -16.05
N HIS A 72 -9.78 5.34 -16.23
CA HIS A 72 -9.43 5.89 -17.54
C HIS A 72 -8.26 5.16 -18.18
N THR A 73 -7.24 4.80 -17.39
CA THR A 73 -6.09 4.01 -17.86
C THR A 73 -6.54 2.64 -18.39
N LEU A 74 -7.36 1.93 -17.61
CA LEU A 74 -7.88 0.60 -18.00
C LEU A 74 -8.73 0.66 -19.26
N ASN A 75 -9.62 1.64 -19.37
CA ASN A 75 -10.44 1.81 -20.57
C ASN A 75 -9.60 2.18 -21.78
N LEU A 76 -8.62 3.09 -21.65
CA LEU A 76 -7.73 3.46 -22.76
C LEU A 76 -6.91 2.26 -23.25
N VAL A 77 -6.40 1.44 -22.35
CA VAL A 77 -5.70 0.19 -22.72
C VAL A 77 -6.66 -0.78 -23.43
N GLY A 78 -7.90 -0.90 -22.94
CA GLY A 78 -8.94 -1.72 -23.58
C GLY A 78 -9.32 -1.21 -24.98
N GLU A 79 -9.44 0.10 -25.17
CA GLU A 79 -9.65 0.72 -26.48
C GLU A 79 -8.49 0.42 -27.44
N LEU A 80 -7.24 0.49 -26.95
CA LEU A 80 -6.07 0.12 -27.75
C LEU A 80 -6.06 -1.38 -28.12
N ASN A 81 -6.56 -2.26 -27.25
CA ASN A 81 -6.80 -3.66 -27.60
C ASN A 81 -7.84 -3.80 -28.73
N LEU A 82 -8.94 -3.05 -28.69
CA LEU A 82 -9.94 -3.06 -29.76
C LEU A 82 -9.40 -2.51 -31.09
N ILE A 83 -8.55 -1.47 -31.03
CA ILE A 83 -7.85 -0.93 -32.21
C ILE A 83 -6.89 -1.97 -32.80
N ASN A 84 -6.12 -2.67 -31.95
CA ASN A 84 -5.30 -3.81 -32.37
C ASN A 84 -6.15 -4.85 -33.11
N ALA A 85 -7.25 -5.30 -32.50
CA ALA A 85 -8.18 -6.27 -33.08
C ALA A 85 -8.69 -5.83 -34.46
N THR A 86 -9.19 -4.60 -34.55
CA THR A 86 -9.78 -4.04 -35.77
C THR A 86 -8.73 -3.89 -36.87
N THR A 87 -7.52 -3.46 -36.52
CA THR A 87 -6.40 -3.33 -37.47
C THR A 87 -6.03 -4.67 -38.08
N ALA A 88 -6.00 -5.73 -37.26
CA ALA A 88 -5.75 -7.07 -37.75
C ALA A 88 -6.87 -7.57 -38.66
N LEU A 89 -8.14 -7.36 -38.28
CA LEU A 89 -9.29 -7.73 -39.11
C LEU A 89 -9.30 -7.00 -40.45
N MET A 90 -9.02 -5.69 -40.48
CA MET A 90 -8.93 -4.91 -41.72
C MET A 90 -7.74 -5.31 -42.61
N SER A 91 -6.68 -5.85 -42.01
CA SER A 91 -5.48 -6.30 -42.73
C SER A 91 -5.61 -7.72 -43.26
N ASP A 92 -6.66 -8.46 -42.87
CA ASP A 92 -6.92 -9.82 -43.36
C ASP A 92 -7.53 -9.75 -44.78
N PRO A 93 -6.86 -10.35 -45.79
CA PRO A 93 -7.36 -10.40 -47.17
C PRO A 93 -8.74 -11.04 -47.31
N ASN A 94 -9.11 -11.94 -46.40
CA ASN A 94 -10.42 -12.61 -46.40
C ASN A 94 -11.55 -11.70 -45.91
N PHE A 95 -11.26 -10.72 -45.05
CA PHE A 95 -12.24 -9.70 -44.63
C PHE A 95 -12.47 -8.64 -45.72
N MET A 96 -11.45 -8.33 -46.52
CA MET A 96 -11.52 -7.46 -47.70
C MET A 96 -12.22 -8.13 -48.91
N ARG A 97 -12.40 -9.45 -48.88
CA ARG A 97 -12.91 -10.24 -50.02
C ARG A 97 -14.41 -10.10 -50.26
N ALA A 98 -15.13 -9.40 -49.39
CA ALA A 98 -16.57 -9.18 -49.53
C ALA A 98 -16.96 -8.18 -50.65
N GLU A 99 -16.01 -7.45 -51.25
CA GLU A 99 -16.31 -6.42 -52.25
C GLU A 99 -15.79 -6.67 -53.68
N SER A 100 -15.04 -7.74 -53.96
CA SER A 100 -14.60 -8.00 -55.33
C SER A 100 -14.57 -9.47 -55.71
N ASP A 101 -15.67 -9.92 -56.32
CA ASP A 101 -15.70 -10.98 -57.33
C ASP A 101 -14.91 -10.55 -58.59
N ARG A 102 -13.63 -10.23 -58.44
CA ARG A 102 -12.71 -10.09 -59.56
C ARG A 102 -11.70 -11.22 -59.50
N GLU A 103 -11.84 -12.11 -60.47
CA GLU A 103 -10.90 -13.16 -60.86
C GLU A 103 -9.57 -12.57 -61.38
N ASP A 104 -8.99 -11.61 -60.65
CA ASP A 104 -7.63 -11.15 -60.94
C ASP A 104 -6.66 -12.03 -60.16
N GLU A 105 -5.99 -12.85 -60.96
CA GLU A 105 -4.83 -13.68 -60.67
C GLU A 105 -3.84 -13.02 -59.70
N GLU A 106 -3.26 -13.86 -58.84
CA GLU A 106 -2.04 -13.58 -58.08
C GLU A 106 -2.17 -12.59 -56.91
N PHE A 107 -2.83 -13.03 -55.83
CA PHE A 107 -2.42 -12.62 -54.49
C PHE A 107 -1.00 -13.13 -54.26
N SER A 108 0.01 -12.37 -54.71
CA SER A 108 1.40 -12.80 -54.62
C SER A 108 1.80 -12.99 -53.16
N LEU A 109 2.51 -14.08 -52.87
CA LEU A 109 3.08 -14.40 -51.56
C LEU A 109 3.83 -13.19 -50.97
N ASP A 110 4.51 -12.43 -51.83
CA ASP A 110 5.21 -11.20 -51.47
C ASP A 110 4.28 -10.11 -50.89
N ARG A 111 3.09 -9.90 -51.47
CA ARG A 111 2.13 -8.93 -50.96
C ARG A 111 1.59 -9.33 -49.58
N ALA A 112 1.35 -10.63 -49.36
CA ALA A 112 0.95 -11.18 -48.07
C ALA A 112 2.02 -10.99 -46.99
N VAL A 113 3.28 -11.27 -47.34
CA VAL A 113 4.45 -11.10 -46.47
C VAL A 113 4.66 -9.62 -46.13
N ILE A 114 4.51 -8.72 -47.09
CA ILE A 114 4.60 -7.26 -46.87
C ILE A 114 3.49 -6.78 -45.93
N GLN A 115 2.23 -7.20 -46.15
CA GLN A 115 1.11 -6.85 -45.27
C GLN A 115 1.29 -7.37 -43.85
N ARG A 116 1.78 -8.60 -43.68
CA ARG A 116 2.08 -9.18 -42.36
C ARG A 116 3.19 -8.41 -41.64
N LYS A 117 4.25 -8.01 -42.33
CA LYS A 117 5.31 -7.15 -41.78
C LYS A 117 4.78 -5.78 -41.36
N LEU A 118 3.88 -5.19 -42.16
CA LEU A 118 3.24 -3.92 -41.83
C LEU A 118 2.31 -4.04 -40.61
N LEU A 119 1.54 -5.12 -40.52
CA LEU A 119 0.67 -5.40 -39.37
C LEU A 119 1.49 -5.59 -38.09
N ALA A 120 2.56 -6.40 -38.13
CA ALA A 120 3.47 -6.58 -37.01
C ALA A 120 4.09 -5.24 -36.53
N LYS A 121 4.53 -4.39 -37.47
CA LYS A 121 5.01 -3.04 -37.15
C LYS A 121 3.93 -2.16 -36.51
N THR A 122 2.69 -2.28 -36.98
CA THR A 122 1.56 -1.49 -36.48
C THR A 122 1.16 -1.93 -35.07
N THR A 123 0.98 -3.22 -34.83
CA THR A 123 0.70 -3.76 -33.49
C THR A 123 1.81 -3.41 -32.51
N ARG A 124 3.08 -3.54 -32.91
CA ARG A 124 4.21 -3.11 -32.06
C ARG A 124 4.11 -1.65 -31.66
N THR A 125 3.70 -0.79 -32.59
CA THR A 125 3.49 0.64 -32.32
C THR A 125 2.35 0.85 -31.32
N ILE A 126 1.25 0.13 -31.46
CA ILE A 126 0.11 0.20 -30.52
C ILE A 126 0.51 -0.34 -29.14
N ASN A 127 1.25 -1.44 -29.06
CA ASN A 127 1.75 -1.99 -27.80
C ASN A 127 2.73 -1.02 -27.12
N GLN A 128 3.54 -0.32 -27.91
CA GLN A 128 4.35 0.78 -27.40
C GLN A 128 3.49 1.91 -26.82
N MET A 129 2.35 2.24 -27.46
CA MET A 129 1.39 3.21 -26.91
C MET A 129 0.75 2.70 -25.61
N GLN A 130 0.33 1.44 -25.54
CA GLN A 130 -0.19 0.83 -24.32
C GLN A 130 0.86 0.90 -23.19
N GLN A 131 2.12 0.56 -23.50
CA GLN A 131 3.22 0.64 -22.55
C GLN A 131 3.45 2.07 -22.03
N ARG A 132 3.38 3.08 -22.90
CA ARG A 132 3.44 4.49 -22.52
C ARG A 132 2.31 4.89 -21.59
N VAL A 133 1.08 4.47 -21.92
CA VAL A 133 -0.12 4.73 -21.11
C VAL A 133 0.05 4.17 -19.70
N LEU A 134 0.55 2.94 -19.56
CA LEU A 134 0.77 2.28 -18.27
C LEU A 134 1.80 2.97 -17.38
N PHE A 135 2.76 3.70 -17.95
CA PHE A 135 3.73 4.48 -17.18
C PHE A 135 3.25 5.89 -16.85
N ILE A 136 2.64 6.60 -17.81
CA ILE A 136 2.41 8.04 -17.69
C ILE A 136 1.03 8.36 -17.11
N VAL A 137 -0.03 7.68 -17.54
CA VAL A 137 -1.40 8.05 -17.14
C VAL A 137 -1.63 7.86 -15.63
N PRO A 138 -1.14 6.79 -14.98
CA PRO A 138 -1.21 6.68 -13.52
C PRO A 138 -0.47 7.81 -12.79
N LEU A 139 0.64 8.34 -13.33
CA LEU A 139 1.33 9.49 -12.75
C LEU A 139 0.51 10.79 -12.87
N ILE A 140 -0.18 10.99 -13.99
CA ILE A 140 -1.13 12.11 -14.12
C ILE A 140 -2.22 11.98 -13.04
N GLY A 141 -2.72 10.77 -12.80
CA GLY A 141 -3.66 10.49 -11.72
C GLY A 141 -3.09 10.78 -10.33
N PHE A 142 -1.82 10.44 -10.11
CA PHE A 142 -1.13 10.75 -8.86
C PHE A 142 -1.01 12.27 -8.64
N GLY A 143 -0.59 13.03 -9.66
CA GLY A 143 -0.55 14.49 -9.60
C GLY A 143 -1.93 15.12 -9.37
N ALA A 144 -2.97 14.62 -10.05
CA ALA A 144 -4.35 15.08 -9.86
C ALA A 144 -4.86 14.79 -8.44
N ALA A 145 -4.49 13.64 -7.87
CA ALA A 145 -4.80 13.31 -6.47
C ALA A 145 -4.13 14.29 -5.50
N GLN A 146 -2.87 14.69 -5.76
CA GLN A 146 -2.19 15.72 -4.94
C GLN A 146 -2.90 17.07 -5.01
N GLN A 147 -3.30 17.51 -6.21
CA GLN A 147 -4.04 18.76 -6.37
C GLN A 147 -5.37 18.71 -5.63
N THR A 148 -6.07 17.58 -5.70
CA THR A 148 -7.36 17.38 -5.03
C THR A 148 -7.22 17.42 -3.51
N ALA A 149 -6.19 16.77 -2.95
CA ALA A 149 -5.92 16.82 -1.51
C ALA A 149 -5.64 18.26 -1.03
N LYS A 150 -4.85 19.01 -1.81
CA LYS A 150 -4.52 20.41 -1.50
C LYS A 150 -5.71 21.35 -1.63
N ASN A 151 -6.58 21.12 -2.60
CA ASN A 151 -7.84 21.87 -2.71
C ASN A 151 -8.77 21.61 -1.51
N ASN A 152 -8.62 20.48 -0.82
CA ASN A 152 -9.26 20.20 0.47
C ASN A 152 -8.44 20.72 1.68
N GLY A 153 -7.36 21.45 1.42
CA GLY A 153 -6.57 22.24 2.35
C GLY A 153 -5.48 21.47 3.11
N ILE A 154 -5.12 20.25 2.69
CA ILE A 154 -3.91 19.61 3.21
C ILE A 154 -2.68 20.26 2.54
N ASN A 155 -1.67 20.58 3.34
CA ASN A 155 -0.40 21.11 2.84
C ASN A 155 0.51 19.96 2.38
N ALA A 156 1.43 20.27 1.47
CA ALA A 156 2.48 19.33 1.11
C ALA A 156 3.37 19.00 2.32
N ASN A 157 3.84 17.77 2.36
CA ASN A 157 4.82 17.27 3.31
C ASN A 157 6.17 17.13 2.60
N GLU A 158 7.17 17.87 3.08
CA GLU A 158 8.53 17.88 2.51
C GLU A 158 9.21 16.51 2.59
N GLU A 159 9.00 15.76 3.68
CA GLU A 159 9.56 14.43 3.87
C GLU A 159 9.03 13.45 2.82
N TRP A 160 7.73 13.51 2.51
CA TRP A 160 7.16 12.66 1.46
C TRP A 160 7.64 13.05 0.07
N GLY A 161 7.80 14.35 -0.20
CA GLY A 161 8.43 14.83 -1.43
C GLY A 161 9.85 14.30 -1.58
N LYS A 162 10.64 14.36 -0.50
CA LYS A 162 12.00 13.81 -0.47
C LYS A 162 12.02 12.31 -0.74
N ARG A 163 11.17 11.51 -0.10
CA ARG A 163 11.12 10.04 -0.33
C ARG A 163 10.79 9.67 -1.77
N VAL A 164 9.90 10.42 -2.43
CA VAL A 164 9.60 10.23 -3.86
C VAL A 164 10.80 10.61 -4.73
N SER A 165 11.50 11.70 -4.39
CA SER A 165 12.75 12.10 -5.06
C SER A 165 13.85 11.06 -4.92
N ASP A 166 14.09 10.57 -3.69
CA ASP A 166 15.11 9.57 -3.40
C ASP A 166 14.84 8.24 -4.13
N GLN A 167 13.55 7.87 -4.27
CA GLN A 167 13.15 6.73 -5.09
C GLN A 167 13.41 6.97 -6.59
N LEU A 168 13.12 8.16 -7.11
CA LEU A 168 13.39 8.49 -8.50
C LEU A 168 14.90 8.43 -8.81
N ASP A 169 15.73 8.98 -7.93
CA ASP A 169 17.19 8.96 -8.06
C ASP A 169 17.74 7.53 -8.00
N TYR A 170 17.18 6.69 -7.12
CA TYR A 170 17.51 5.26 -7.08
C TYR A 170 17.18 4.56 -8.41
N VAL A 171 15.97 4.76 -8.95
CA VAL A 171 15.58 4.15 -10.22
C VAL A 171 16.49 4.65 -11.35
N ALA A 172 16.84 5.95 -11.36
CA ALA A 172 17.75 6.54 -12.34
C ALA A 172 19.13 5.87 -12.36
N ALA A 173 19.66 5.53 -11.18
CA ALA A 173 20.96 4.89 -11.02
C ALA A 173 20.93 3.38 -11.25
N SER A 174 19.74 2.77 -11.30
CA SER A 174 19.55 1.34 -11.46
C SER A 174 19.55 0.88 -12.94
N PRO A 175 19.84 -0.40 -13.22
CA PRO A 175 19.66 -0.96 -14.57
C PRO A 175 18.24 -0.81 -15.12
N PHE A 176 17.23 -0.69 -14.27
CA PHE A 176 15.82 -0.56 -14.68
C PHE A 176 15.57 0.69 -15.55
N ALA A 177 16.30 1.78 -15.32
CA ALA A 177 16.17 2.99 -16.13
C ALA A 177 16.61 2.80 -17.59
N GLN A 178 17.42 1.78 -17.87
CA GLN A 178 17.91 1.45 -19.22
C GLN A 178 17.00 0.45 -19.95
N GLU A 179 16.04 -0.16 -19.24
CA GLU A 179 15.06 -1.07 -19.84
C GLU A 179 14.21 -0.35 -20.88
N THR A 180 14.00 -0.99 -22.03
CA THR A 180 13.22 -0.41 -23.14
C THR A 180 12.07 -1.34 -23.55
N PRO A 181 11.05 -1.53 -22.69
CA PRO A 181 9.91 -2.38 -23.02
C PRO A 181 9.26 -1.89 -24.32
N HIS A 182 9.08 -2.79 -25.30
CA HIS A 182 8.58 -2.40 -26.63
C HIS A 182 9.40 -1.29 -27.32
N ARG A 183 10.72 -1.24 -27.10
CA ARG A 183 11.65 -0.18 -27.57
C ARG A 183 11.27 1.22 -27.09
N TYR A 184 10.45 1.34 -26.04
CA TYR A 184 10.10 2.62 -25.44
C TYR A 184 11.08 2.97 -24.33
N ASN A 185 11.80 4.08 -24.48
CA ASN A 185 12.54 4.68 -23.38
C ASN A 185 11.56 5.39 -22.44
N TRP A 186 11.09 4.65 -21.44
CA TRP A 186 10.06 5.09 -20.51
C TRP A 186 10.58 6.09 -19.46
N PHE A 187 11.82 5.90 -19.01
CA PHE A 187 12.33 6.54 -17.82
C PHE A 187 12.36 8.06 -17.93
N ARG A 188 12.81 8.62 -19.07
CA ARG A 188 12.91 10.07 -19.24
C ARG A 188 11.56 10.78 -19.09
N SER A 189 10.53 10.26 -19.75
CA SER A 189 9.17 10.83 -19.68
C SER A 189 8.55 10.64 -18.31
N TYR A 190 8.81 9.48 -17.69
CA TYR A 190 8.35 9.14 -16.35
C TYR A 190 8.96 10.06 -15.29
N ALA A 191 10.28 10.24 -15.32
CA ALA A 191 11.02 11.14 -14.43
C ALA A 191 10.56 12.60 -14.58
N TYR A 192 10.32 13.06 -15.82
CA TYR A 192 9.80 14.40 -16.06
C TYR A 192 8.41 14.61 -15.45
N ALA A 193 7.51 13.63 -15.59
CA ALA A 193 6.18 13.68 -15.01
C ALA A 193 6.24 13.70 -13.47
N LEU A 194 7.06 12.85 -12.86
CA LEU A 194 7.27 12.86 -11.40
C LEU A 194 7.88 14.16 -10.90
N ASN A 195 8.92 14.68 -11.56
CA ASN A 195 9.50 15.97 -11.20
C ASN A 195 8.47 17.10 -11.28
N THR A 196 7.57 17.08 -12.27
CA THR A 196 6.49 18.07 -12.37
C THR A 196 5.53 18.02 -11.18
N ILE A 197 5.29 16.82 -10.63
CA ILE A 197 4.50 16.64 -9.40
C ILE A 197 5.28 17.19 -8.19
N LEU A 198 6.61 17.03 -8.15
CA LEU A 198 7.44 17.46 -7.02
C LEU A 198 7.74 18.97 -6.99
N LEU A 199 7.78 19.64 -8.14
CA LEU A 199 8.23 21.04 -8.27
C LEU A 199 7.35 22.05 -7.51
N THR A 200 7.93 23.09 -6.94
CA THR A 200 7.19 24.33 -6.61
C THR A 200 6.87 25.11 -7.89
N ASP A 201 5.82 25.93 -7.88
CA ASP A 201 5.54 26.78 -9.03
C ASP A 201 6.61 27.87 -9.24
N ALA A 202 6.65 28.46 -10.44
CA ALA A 202 7.68 29.44 -10.84
C ALA A 202 7.76 30.68 -9.92
N ASP A 203 6.67 31.01 -9.22
CA ASP A 203 6.56 32.15 -8.30
C ASP A 203 6.83 31.77 -6.82
N GLY A 204 7.13 30.51 -6.52
CA GLY A 204 7.50 30.04 -5.17
C GLY A 204 6.35 29.95 -4.14
N GLU A 205 5.12 30.36 -4.49
CA GLU A 205 4.02 30.49 -3.50
C GLU A 205 3.15 29.23 -3.33
N THR A 206 3.06 28.36 -4.33
CA THR A 206 2.30 27.09 -4.25
C THR A 206 3.21 25.87 -4.29
N SER A 207 3.22 25.10 -3.20
CA SER A 207 3.91 23.81 -3.15
C SER A 207 3.18 22.76 -3.99
N LYS A 208 3.79 22.25 -5.09
CA LYS A 208 3.27 21.04 -5.79
C LYS A 208 3.68 19.73 -5.11
N GLY A 209 4.52 19.79 -4.07
CA GLY A 209 4.96 18.63 -3.27
C GLY A 209 3.84 17.71 -2.73
N ILE A 210 4.23 16.57 -2.16
CA ILE A 210 3.30 15.48 -1.86
C ILE A 210 2.44 15.80 -0.63
N ALA A 211 1.12 15.90 -0.80
CA ALA A 211 0.15 16.17 0.25
C ALA A 211 -0.55 14.91 0.78
N VAL A 212 -0.58 13.83 -0.01
CA VAL A 212 -1.09 12.51 0.39
C VAL A 212 -0.22 11.42 -0.24
N LEU A 213 0.06 10.36 0.52
CA LEU A 213 0.84 9.22 0.05
C LEU A 213 -0.05 8.20 -0.67
N PRO A 214 0.26 7.84 -1.93
CA PRO A 214 -0.47 6.80 -2.63
C PRO A 214 0.01 5.41 -2.21
N ASN A 215 -0.77 4.36 -2.47
CA ASN A 215 -0.19 3.03 -2.58
C ASN A 215 0.80 2.99 -3.75
N ALA A 216 2.01 2.50 -3.48
CA ALA A 216 3.06 2.39 -4.48
C ALA A 216 3.72 1.01 -4.45
N ARG A 217 4.11 0.54 -5.64
CA ARG A 217 5.01 -0.61 -5.82
C ARG A 217 6.31 -0.12 -6.41
N MET A 218 7.27 0.16 -5.53
CA MET A 218 8.58 0.65 -5.91
C MET A 218 9.27 -0.33 -6.86
N ILE A 219 9.74 0.19 -8.00
CA ILE A 219 10.63 -0.51 -8.92
C ILE A 219 11.91 -0.84 -8.18
N GLY A 220 12.40 -2.06 -8.37
CA GLY A 220 13.56 -2.55 -7.65
C GLY A 220 13.32 -2.80 -6.16
N ALA A 221 12.06 -2.93 -5.73
CA ALA A 221 11.78 -3.26 -4.34
C ALA A 221 12.49 -4.54 -3.89
N PRO A 222 13.32 -4.46 -2.83
CA PRO A 222 14.09 -5.59 -2.37
C PRO A 222 13.14 -6.61 -1.76
N ARG A 223 13.26 -7.86 -2.21
CA ARG A 223 12.69 -9.01 -1.51
C ARG A 223 13.83 -9.80 -0.92
N VAL A 224 13.76 -10.05 0.39
CA VAL A 224 14.74 -10.89 1.05
C VAL A 224 14.37 -12.35 0.81
N ILE A 225 15.34 -13.16 0.44
CA ILE A 225 15.19 -14.60 0.24
C ILE A 225 16.34 -15.32 0.94
N THR A 226 16.16 -16.61 1.20
CA THR A 226 17.20 -17.48 1.71
C THR A 226 17.59 -18.46 0.61
N GLU A 227 18.87 -18.59 0.31
CA GLU A 227 19.39 -19.56 -0.67
C GLU A 227 20.42 -20.51 -0.01
N PRO A 228 20.17 -21.84 0.03
CA PRO A 228 18.98 -22.57 -0.46
C PRO A 228 17.74 -22.33 0.43
N PRO A 229 16.52 -22.52 -0.08
CA PRO A 229 15.30 -22.39 0.73
C PRO A 229 15.33 -23.42 1.86
N THR A 230 15.60 -22.95 3.08
CA THR A 230 15.53 -23.76 4.30
C THR A 230 14.07 -23.85 4.74
N GLY A 231 13.67 -25.00 5.29
CA GLY A 231 12.29 -25.26 5.72
C GLY A 231 11.80 -24.38 6.87
N SER A 232 11.62 -24.93 8.07
CA SER A 232 11.10 -24.17 9.22
C SER A 232 12.04 -23.06 9.75
N ASN A 233 13.30 -23.01 9.29
CA ASN A 233 14.30 -22.02 9.69
C ASN A 233 14.58 -21.00 8.57
N ASP A 234 13.54 -20.36 8.03
CA ASP A 234 13.64 -19.31 7.01
C ASP A 234 13.51 -17.90 7.62
N PHE A 235 14.64 -17.27 7.90
CA PHE A 235 14.68 -15.91 8.46
C PHE A 235 14.16 -14.86 7.47
N ALA A 236 14.25 -15.11 6.15
CA ALA A 236 13.83 -14.15 5.13
C ALA A 236 12.34 -13.81 5.23
N ARG A 237 11.49 -14.72 5.71
CA ARG A 237 10.06 -14.44 5.95
C ARG A 237 9.84 -13.25 6.90
N PHE A 238 10.68 -13.09 7.91
CA PHE A 238 10.59 -12.00 8.89
C PHE A 238 11.06 -10.66 8.31
N PHE A 239 12.08 -10.69 7.45
CA PHE A 239 12.56 -9.50 6.73
C PHE A 239 11.64 -9.06 5.59
N ASN A 240 10.66 -9.85 5.18
CA ASN A 240 9.69 -9.43 4.16
C ASN A 240 8.46 -8.71 4.77
N ASN A 241 8.38 -8.59 6.10
CA ASN A 241 7.26 -7.95 6.77
C ASN A 241 7.72 -7.07 7.95
N HIS A 242 7.80 -5.75 7.73
CA HIS A 242 8.23 -4.73 8.72
C HIS A 242 7.56 -4.86 10.08
N ARG A 243 6.32 -5.31 10.09
CA ARG A 243 5.48 -5.57 11.26
C ARG A 243 6.14 -6.46 12.32
N TYR A 244 6.99 -7.41 11.94
CA TYR A 244 7.77 -8.19 12.92
C TYR A 244 8.75 -7.32 13.69
N PHE A 245 9.34 -6.31 13.05
CA PHE A 245 10.27 -5.39 13.71
C PHE A 245 9.56 -4.45 14.68
N GLU A 246 8.34 -4.02 14.34
CA GLU A 246 7.46 -3.29 15.27
C GLU A 246 7.09 -4.16 16.48
N ALA A 247 6.79 -5.44 16.25
CA ALA A 247 6.51 -6.41 17.31
C ALA A 247 7.70 -6.57 18.27
N ILE A 248 8.92 -6.63 17.72
CA ILE A 248 10.17 -6.71 18.49
C ILE A 248 10.35 -5.47 19.37
N GLN A 249 10.13 -4.28 18.82
CA GLN A 249 10.21 -3.04 19.58
C GLN A 249 9.19 -3.01 20.72
N ALA A 250 7.96 -3.47 20.45
CA ALA A 250 6.85 -3.51 21.42
C ALA A 250 6.87 -4.70 22.39
N ASN A 251 7.80 -5.66 22.27
CA ASN A 251 7.80 -6.93 23.02
C ASN A 251 6.48 -7.72 22.84
N TYR A 252 5.93 -7.73 21.62
CA TYR A 252 4.67 -8.40 21.34
C TYR A 252 4.88 -9.89 21.06
N TRP A 253 5.05 -10.67 22.13
CA TRP A 253 5.52 -12.06 22.10
C TRP A 253 4.66 -13.02 21.28
N CYS A 254 3.32 -12.88 21.32
CA CYS A 254 2.41 -13.73 20.55
C CYS A 254 2.72 -13.72 19.05
N TRP A 255 3.10 -12.58 18.49
CA TRP A 255 3.42 -12.47 17.07
C TRP A 255 4.82 -12.98 16.73
N LEU A 256 5.67 -13.08 17.75
CA LEU A 256 7.06 -13.52 17.65
C LEU A 256 7.22 -15.00 18.04
N ARG A 257 6.17 -15.73 18.40
CA ARG A 257 6.25 -17.12 18.88
C ARG A 257 7.06 -18.06 17.98
N GLU A 258 6.82 -17.99 16.66
CA GLU A 258 7.55 -18.81 15.69
C GLU A 258 8.99 -18.34 15.54
N PHE A 259 9.21 -17.03 15.60
CA PHE A 259 10.52 -16.41 15.50
C PHE A 259 11.44 -16.80 16.66
N LEU A 260 10.92 -16.72 17.89
CA LEU A 260 11.69 -16.97 19.12
C LEU A 260 12.20 -18.41 19.20
N ARG A 261 11.52 -19.35 18.52
CA ARG A 261 11.86 -20.78 18.48
C ARG A 261 12.70 -21.18 17.26
N MET A 262 13.13 -20.22 16.45
CA MET A 262 14.07 -20.46 15.34
C MET A 262 15.46 -20.82 15.86
N ASP A 263 16.29 -21.37 14.97
CA ASP A 263 17.64 -21.78 15.31
C ASP A 263 18.63 -20.60 15.20
N PHE A 264 19.07 -20.11 16.37
CA PHE A 264 20.12 -19.08 16.54
C PHE A 264 21.46 -19.69 16.99
N SER A 265 21.68 -20.99 16.82
CA SER A 265 22.94 -21.64 17.23
C SER A 265 24.17 -21.08 16.52
N ARG A 266 23.98 -20.43 15.37
CA ARG A 266 25.01 -19.72 14.63
C ARG A 266 25.04 -18.25 15.04
N ASP A 267 26.23 -17.75 15.37
CA ASP A 267 26.49 -16.33 15.61
C ASP A 267 26.20 -15.45 14.36
N ASP A 268 26.17 -16.08 13.18
CA ASP A 268 25.84 -15.49 11.89
C ASP A 268 24.53 -16.06 11.32
N TRP A 269 23.48 -16.21 12.12
CA TRP A 269 22.19 -16.78 11.68
C TRP A 269 21.54 -16.04 10.49
N TRP A 270 21.97 -14.81 10.19
CA TRP A 270 21.60 -14.04 8.99
C TRP A 270 22.36 -14.45 7.71
N ASN A 271 23.34 -15.35 7.81
CA ASN A 271 24.13 -15.83 6.68
C ASN A 271 23.24 -16.65 5.73
N GLY A 272 23.31 -16.33 4.44
CA GLY A 272 22.42 -16.88 3.41
C GLY A 272 21.20 -15.99 3.06
N LEU A 273 20.98 -14.91 3.81
CA LEU A 273 20.03 -13.87 3.39
C LEU A 273 20.59 -13.15 2.15
N THR A 274 19.85 -13.23 1.06
CA THR A 274 20.15 -12.53 -0.18
C THR A 274 18.98 -11.65 -0.59
N ILE A 275 19.27 -10.62 -1.38
CA ILE A 275 18.25 -9.73 -1.90
C ILE A 275 18.02 -10.05 -3.37
N ARG A 276 16.76 -10.29 -3.71
CA ARG A 276 16.31 -10.37 -5.09
C ARG A 276 15.63 -9.05 -5.46
N THR A 277 16.20 -8.37 -6.45
CA THR A 277 15.71 -7.07 -6.98
C THR A 277 15.05 -7.20 -8.36
N ASN A 278 14.58 -8.37 -8.75
CA ASN A 278 14.16 -8.65 -10.14
C ASN A 278 12.80 -8.01 -10.57
N HIS A 279 12.23 -7.11 -9.77
CA HIS A 279 10.87 -6.61 -10.00
C HIS A 279 10.88 -5.30 -10.78
N PHE A 280 11.24 -5.36 -12.07
CA PHE A 280 10.89 -4.29 -12.99
C PHE A 280 9.44 -4.45 -13.41
N TYR A 281 8.56 -3.66 -12.82
CA TYR A 281 7.19 -3.57 -13.28
C TYR A 281 7.17 -2.76 -14.57
N LYS A 282 6.73 -3.37 -15.68
CA LYS A 282 6.48 -2.68 -16.96
C LYS A 282 5.24 -1.76 -16.86
N GLN A 283 5.12 -0.95 -15.80
CA GLN A 283 4.04 0.01 -15.52
C GLN A 283 4.48 0.98 -14.39
N SER A 284 3.68 2.01 -14.13
CA SER A 284 3.95 2.98 -13.05
C SER A 284 4.02 2.35 -11.65
N GLU A 285 4.95 2.83 -10.82
CA GLU A 285 5.05 2.48 -9.40
C GLU A 285 3.85 3.01 -8.60
N TYR A 286 3.36 4.18 -8.99
CA TYR A 286 2.32 4.94 -8.30
C TYR A 286 0.97 4.70 -8.98
N LEU A 287 -0.06 4.37 -8.18
CA LEU A 287 -1.39 4.00 -8.67
C LEU A 287 -1.38 2.88 -9.74
N PRO A 288 -0.67 1.77 -9.52
CA PRO A 288 -0.54 0.71 -10.51
C PRO A 288 -1.90 0.09 -10.89
N VAL A 289 -2.05 -0.30 -12.15
CA VAL A 289 -3.30 -0.91 -12.69
C VAL A 289 -3.22 -2.42 -12.89
N HIS A 290 -2.03 -3.00 -12.73
CA HIS A 290 -1.79 -4.46 -12.78
C HIS A 290 -2.17 -5.08 -14.12
N ILE A 291 -1.67 -4.48 -15.19
CA ILE A 291 -1.81 -4.96 -16.56
C ILE A 291 -0.44 -5.42 -17.08
N LEU A 292 -0.46 -6.46 -17.91
CA LEU A 292 0.71 -7.04 -18.56
C LEU A 292 0.58 -6.86 -20.07
N VAL A 293 1.62 -6.28 -20.67
CA VAL A 293 1.75 -6.15 -22.14
C VAL A 293 2.97 -6.98 -22.55
N PRO A 294 2.76 -8.22 -23.04
CA PRO A 294 3.86 -9.12 -23.37
C PRO A 294 4.70 -8.54 -24.51
N ASP A 295 6.02 -8.61 -24.37
CA ASP A 295 6.96 -8.24 -25.43
C ASP A 295 7.09 -9.41 -26.40
N ILE A 296 6.80 -9.19 -27.67
CA ILE A 296 7.06 -10.18 -28.72
C ILE A 296 8.36 -9.72 -29.38
N HIS A 297 9.46 -10.42 -29.08
CA HIS A 297 10.75 -10.13 -29.68
C HIS A 297 10.89 -10.87 -31.00
N ASP A 298 10.83 -10.18 -32.13
CA ASP A 298 11.42 -10.72 -33.36
C ASP A 298 12.96 -10.71 -33.17
N LYS A 299 13.57 -11.90 -33.10
CA LYS A 299 15.03 -12.05 -33.22
C LYS A 299 15.45 -11.65 -34.63
N GLU A 300 16.71 -11.25 -34.78
CA GLU A 300 17.28 -10.85 -36.09
C GLU A 300 17.23 -11.98 -37.14
N ASP A 301 17.10 -13.24 -36.70
CA ASP A 301 16.94 -14.41 -37.55
C ASP A 301 15.49 -14.66 -38.01
N GLY A 302 14.54 -13.80 -37.61
CA GLY A 302 13.13 -13.92 -37.95
C GLY A 302 12.32 -14.85 -37.05
N SER A 303 12.92 -15.44 -36.00
CA SER A 303 12.19 -16.20 -34.98
C SER A 303 11.62 -15.27 -33.91
N SER A 304 10.42 -15.54 -33.41
CA SER A 304 9.84 -14.78 -32.30
C SER A 304 10.17 -15.43 -30.96
N GLU A 305 10.84 -14.73 -30.05
CA GLU A 305 10.85 -15.10 -28.62
C GLU A 305 9.56 -14.57 -28.00
N ILE A 306 8.65 -15.50 -27.73
CA ILE A 306 7.39 -15.21 -27.05
C ILE A 306 7.70 -15.14 -25.55
N ASP A 307 7.35 -14.04 -24.90
CA ASP A 307 7.36 -13.94 -23.44
C ASP A 307 6.59 -15.17 -22.88
N PRO A 308 7.18 -16.05 -22.05
CA PRO A 308 6.58 -17.32 -21.61
C PRO A 308 5.22 -17.14 -20.90
N VAL A 309 4.94 -15.92 -20.50
CA VAL A 309 3.66 -15.43 -20.01
C VAL A 309 2.51 -15.61 -21.04
N VAL A 310 2.77 -15.65 -22.35
CA VAL A 310 1.75 -15.77 -23.42
C VAL A 310 1.39 -17.22 -23.74
N GLU A 311 2.34 -18.16 -23.66
CA GLU A 311 2.14 -19.57 -24.06
C GLU A 311 1.14 -20.31 -23.17
N THR A 312 0.99 -19.91 -21.91
CA THR A 312 0.14 -20.60 -20.92
C THR A 312 -1.30 -20.07 -20.83
N ARG A 313 -1.66 -19.04 -21.59
CA ARG A 313 -2.88 -18.23 -21.34
C ARG A 313 -4.10 -18.55 -22.19
N TRP A 314 -3.93 -19.31 -23.28
CA TRP A 314 -5.02 -19.61 -24.21
C TRP A 314 -5.85 -20.86 -23.83
N ASP A 315 -5.32 -21.71 -22.95
CA ASP A 315 -5.98 -22.93 -22.47
C ASP A 315 -6.94 -22.70 -21.28
N ASP A 316 -7.25 -21.44 -20.94
CA ASP A 316 -8.08 -21.11 -19.79
C ASP A 316 -9.59 -21.40 -20.01
N PRO A 317 -10.23 -22.26 -19.21
CA PRO A 317 -11.64 -22.63 -19.41
C PRO A 317 -12.64 -21.47 -19.30
N ALA A 318 -12.36 -20.46 -18.46
CA ALA A 318 -13.26 -19.32 -18.24
C ALA A 318 -13.23 -18.33 -19.40
N PHE A 319 -12.04 -18.05 -19.93
CA PHE A 319 -11.88 -17.26 -21.15
C PHE A 319 -12.58 -17.91 -22.34
N ASN A 320 -12.38 -19.22 -22.50
CA ASN A 320 -12.97 -20.00 -23.57
C ASN A 320 -14.50 -20.05 -23.48
N THR A 321 -15.05 -20.15 -22.28
CA THR A 321 -16.51 -20.05 -22.05
C THR A 321 -17.07 -18.69 -22.44
N ALA A 322 -16.35 -17.59 -22.15
CA ALA A 322 -16.77 -16.24 -22.51
C ALA A 322 -16.77 -16.02 -24.04
N LEU A 323 -15.79 -16.60 -24.74
CA LEU A 323 -15.71 -16.58 -26.20
C LEU A 323 -16.86 -17.40 -26.83
N ASP A 324 -17.10 -18.61 -26.32
CA ASP A 324 -18.16 -19.51 -26.77
C ASP A 324 -19.57 -18.87 -26.68
N ASP A 325 -19.88 -18.13 -25.60
CA ASP A 325 -21.16 -17.40 -25.45
C ASP A 325 -21.37 -16.35 -26.57
N ILE A 326 -20.31 -15.61 -26.94
CA ILE A 326 -20.40 -14.60 -28.00
C ILE A 326 -20.67 -15.26 -29.37
N ILE A 327 -20.00 -16.37 -29.66
CA ILE A 327 -20.19 -17.15 -30.89
C ILE A 327 -21.64 -17.63 -30.98
N GLN A 328 -22.16 -18.21 -29.89
CA GLN A 328 -23.54 -18.69 -29.81
C GLN A 328 -24.55 -17.58 -30.02
N LYS A 329 -24.40 -16.43 -29.34
CA LYS A 329 -25.29 -15.27 -29.49
C LYS A 329 -25.33 -14.70 -30.90
N ARG A 330 -24.21 -14.74 -31.61
CA ARG A 330 -24.09 -14.20 -32.98
C ARG A 330 -24.51 -15.19 -34.05
N ASN A 331 -24.88 -16.42 -33.67
CA ASN A 331 -25.28 -17.50 -34.57
C ASN A 331 -24.23 -17.74 -35.68
N TYR A 332 -22.95 -17.64 -35.32
CA TYR A 332 -21.84 -17.79 -36.26
C TYR A 332 -21.74 -19.25 -36.72
N PRO A 333 -21.83 -19.57 -38.03
CA PRO A 333 -21.89 -20.96 -38.52
C PRO A 333 -20.53 -21.69 -38.58
N GLY A 334 -19.57 -21.34 -37.73
CA GLY A 334 -18.21 -21.93 -37.71
C GLY A 334 -18.01 -22.95 -36.59
N GLN A 335 -17.04 -23.86 -36.74
CA GLN A 335 -16.52 -24.66 -35.62
C GLN A 335 -16.06 -23.75 -34.47
N LYS A 336 -16.05 -24.27 -33.24
CA LYS A 336 -15.56 -23.55 -32.05
C LYS A 336 -14.26 -22.85 -32.41
N LEU A 337 -14.15 -21.54 -32.12
CA LEU A 337 -12.91 -20.80 -32.41
C LEU A 337 -11.70 -21.58 -31.86
N GLN A 338 -11.81 -22.23 -30.69
CA GLN A 338 -10.76 -23.08 -30.10
C GLN A 338 -10.11 -24.13 -31.02
N ASP A 339 -10.86 -24.79 -31.91
CA ASP A 339 -10.29 -25.82 -32.83
C ASP A 339 -9.55 -25.17 -34.03
N VAL A 340 -9.64 -23.85 -34.15
CA VAL A 340 -9.03 -23.03 -35.22
C VAL A 340 -7.74 -22.36 -34.73
N PHE A 341 -7.42 -22.39 -33.42
CA PHE A 341 -6.30 -21.66 -32.82
C PHE A 341 -5.28 -22.53 -32.07
N GLN A 342 -4.44 -23.31 -32.78
CA GLN A 342 -3.22 -23.90 -32.18
C GLN A 342 -1.92 -23.81 -32.99
N ASN A 343 -0.83 -23.72 -32.21
CA ASN A 343 0.51 -23.16 -32.42
C ASN A 343 1.20 -23.42 -33.76
N ASP A 344 1.77 -22.36 -34.35
CA ASP A 344 2.91 -22.50 -35.25
C ASP A 344 3.73 -21.18 -35.32
N PRO A 345 4.77 -21.03 -34.48
CA PRO A 345 5.66 -19.88 -34.55
C PRO A 345 6.58 -19.91 -35.79
N ASN A 346 6.66 -21.03 -36.53
CA ASN A 346 7.54 -21.21 -37.69
C ASN A 346 6.85 -22.04 -38.80
N PRO A 347 5.98 -21.40 -39.62
CA PRO A 347 5.26 -22.11 -40.67
C PRO A 347 6.22 -22.81 -41.63
N LYS A 348 6.10 -24.15 -41.71
CA LYS A 348 6.82 -24.95 -42.70
C LYS A 348 6.12 -24.81 -44.05
N PHE A 349 6.88 -24.39 -45.05
CA PHE A 349 6.41 -24.29 -46.43
C PHE A 349 7.00 -25.41 -47.25
N ASP A 350 6.20 -25.97 -48.15
CA ASP A 350 6.69 -26.85 -49.18
C ASP A 350 7.63 -26.05 -50.10
N PRO A 351 8.92 -26.43 -50.23
CA PRO A 351 9.91 -25.67 -50.99
C PRO A 351 9.67 -25.68 -52.51
N VAL A 352 8.79 -26.55 -53.02
CA VAL A 352 8.49 -26.69 -54.46
C VAL A 352 7.20 -25.95 -54.83
N THR A 353 6.18 -26.04 -53.98
CA THR A 353 4.85 -25.46 -54.25
C THR A 353 4.61 -24.14 -53.54
N GLY A 354 5.43 -23.79 -52.55
CA GLY A 354 5.27 -22.59 -51.73
C GLY A 354 4.04 -22.61 -50.81
N GLN A 355 3.31 -23.72 -50.74
CA GLN A 355 2.13 -23.86 -49.89
C GLN A 355 2.53 -24.20 -48.45
N ARG A 356 1.80 -23.67 -47.47
CA ARG A 356 1.99 -24.01 -46.05
C ARG A 356 1.62 -25.47 -45.84
N ILE A 357 2.50 -26.23 -45.20
CA ILE A 357 2.22 -27.59 -44.75
C ILE A 357 1.47 -27.46 -43.41
N PRO A 358 0.16 -27.78 -43.33
CA PRO A 358 -0.57 -27.72 -42.07
C PRO A 358 -0.11 -28.86 -41.17
N GLU A 359 0.10 -28.61 -39.88
CA GLU A 359 0.17 -29.70 -38.90
C GLU A 359 -1.20 -30.40 -38.85
N THR A 360 -1.19 -31.72 -38.74
CA THR A 360 -2.43 -32.53 -38.71
C THR A 360 -3.33 -32.09 -37.56
N GLY A 361 -4.52 -31.56 -37.89
CA GLY A 361 -5.53 -31.11 -36.93
C GLY A 361 -5.69 -29.59 -36.80
N VAL A 362 -4.94 -28.78 -37.55
CA VAL A 362 -4.97 -27.31 -37.46
C VAL A 362 -5.55 -26.70 -38.75
N ASP A 363 -6.63 -25.90 -38.64
CA ASP A 363 -7.10 -25.06 -39.76
C ASP A 363 -6.06 -23.97 -40.04
N ALA A 364 -5.51 -23.96 -41.26
CA ALA A 364 -4.48 -23.04 -41.73
C ALA A 364 -4.92 -21.56 -41.77
N ARG A 365 -6.19 -21.26 -41.47
CA ARG A 365 -6.76 -19.94 -41.72
C ARG A 365 -6.41 -18.89 -40.68
N LEU A 366 -6.23 -19.23 -39.40
CA LEU A 366 -6.19 -18.19 -38.36
C LEU A 366 -5.27 -18.43 -37.14
N ASN A 367 -4.23 -19.29 -37.17
CA ASN A 367 -3.37 -19.44 -35.98
C ASN A 367 -1.83 -19.36 -36.09
N PRO A 368 -1.18 -18.64 -35.16
CA PRO A 368 -1.73 -17.47 -34.44
C PRO A 368 -2.05 -16.37 -35.46
N LEU A 369 -2.92 -15.40 -35.15
CA LEU A 369 -2.82 -14.10 -35.84
C LEU A 369 -1.42 -13.57 -35.50
N PRO A 370 -0.42 -13.66 -36.38
CA PRO A 370 0.99 -13.80 -35.98
C PRO A 370 1.64 -12.52 -35.44
N SER A 371 0.81 -11.52 -35.16
CA SER A 371 1.22 -10.14 -34.93
C SER A 371 0.32 -9.42 -33.94
N LEU A 372 -0.67 -10.07 -33.31
CA LEU A 372 -1.50 -9.46 -32.28
C LEU A 372 -0.97 -9.84 -30.90
N SER A 373 -0.42 -8.86 -30.18
CA SER A 373 -0.19 -8.96 -28.74
C SER A 373 -1.23 -8.10 -28.03
N TRP A 374 -1.88 -8.70 -27.02
CA TRP A 374 -2.94 -8.08 -26.24
C TRP A 374 -2.39 -7.60 -24.91
N ALA A 375 -3.01 -6.57 -24.35
CA ALA A 375 -2.86 -6.25 -22.94
C ALA A 375 -3.78 -7.16 -22.09
N TYR A 376 -3.20 -7.81 -21.09
CA TYR A 376 -3.87 -8.79 -20.21
C TYR A 376 -3.92 -8.31 -18.76
N TYR A 377 -4.92 -8.74 -18.01
CA TYR A 377 -4.94 -8.59 -16.56
C TYR A 377 -3.84 -9.43 -15.89
N ASP A 378 -3.16 -8.89 -14.88
CA ASP A 378 -2.24 -9.66 -14.02
C ASP A 378 -3.06 -10.55 -13.08
N GLU A 379 -3.01 -11.87 -13.31
CA GLU A 379 -3.80 -12.88 -12.61
C GLU A 379 -3.48 -12.98 -11.12
N ASN A 380 -2.28 -12.57 -10.71
CA ASN A 380 -1.92 -12.56 -9.28
C ASN A 380 -2.58 -11.40 -8.54
N ARG A 381 -3.19 -10.44 -9.27
CA ARG A 381 -3.74 -9.20 -8.72
C ARG A 381 -5.21 -9.03 -9.04
N TRP A 382 -5.65 -9.48 -10.21
CA TRP A 382 -7.04 -9.48 -10.63
C TRP A 382 -7.65 -10.86 -10.39
N VAL A 383 -8.23 -11.03 -9.20
CA VAL A 383 -8.83 -12.30 -8.75
C VAL A 383 -10.21 -12.08 -8.15
N ASN A 384 -11.04 -13.12 -8.19
CA ASN A 384 -12.25 -13.18 -7.39
C ASN A 384 -11.89 -13.49 -5.94
N TYR A 385 -12.57 -12.84 -5.00
CA TYR A 385 -12.48 -13.22 -3.59
C TYR A 385 -13.25 -14.52 -3.36
N ASP A 386 -12.78 -15.33 -2.42
CA ASP A 386 -13.47 -16.55 -2.03
C ASP A 386 -14.83 -16.24 -1.36
N GLY A 387 -15.76 -17.19 -1.43
CA GLY A 387 -17.11 -17.02 -0.91
C GLY A 387 -17.16 -16.81 0.62
N SER A 388 -16.19 -17.37 1.36
CA SER A 388 -16.06 -17.18 2.81
C SER A 388 -15.72 -15.74 3.19
N THR A 389 -14.83 -15.11 2.43
CA THR A 389 -14.37 -13.73 2.62
C THR A 389 -15.51 -12.77 2.32
N ILE A 390 -16.24 -13.00 1.23
CA ILE A 390 -17.42 -12.20 0.89
C ILE A 390 -18.50 -12.35 1.96
N SER A 391 -18.77 -13.58 2.42
CA SER A 391 -19.74 -13.82 3.50
C SER A 391 -19.33 -13.16 4.82
N LEU A 392 -18.04 -13.13 5.13
CA LEU A 392 -17.51 -12.44 6.29
C LEU A 392 -17.77 -10.93 6.17
N TRP A 393 -17.48 -10.32 5.02
CA TRP A 393 -17.74 -8.89 4.81
C TRP A 393 -19.22 -8.55 4.88
N ASP A 394 -20.09 -9.36 4.28
CA ASP A 394 -21.54 -9.16 4.34
C ASP A 394 -22.08 -9.16 5.78
N SER A 395 -21.40 -9.83 6.72
CA SER A 395 -21.77 -9.77 8.15
C SER A 395 -21.41 -8.43 8.82
N TYR A 396 -20.42 -7.71 8.30
CA TYR A 396 -19.96 -6.42 8.84
C TYR A 396 -20.58 -5.21 8.11
N LEU A 397 -20.98 -5.38 6.86
CA LEU A 397 -21.57 -4.31 6.06
C LEU A 397 -23.05 -4.12 6.41
N ARG A 398 -23.48 -2.85 6.46
CA ARG A 398 -24.90 -2.53 6.68
C ARG A 398 -25.82 -3.04 5.58
N ARG A 399 -25.27 -3.29 4.40
CA ARG A 399 -25.94 -3.82 3.21
C ARG A 399 -24.96 -4.73 2.48
N SER A 400 -25.46 -5.84 1.94
CA SER A 400 -24.65 -6.69 1.08
C SER A 400 -24.09 -5.92 -0.11
N ILE A 401 -22.94 -6.38 -0.57
CA ILE A 401 -22.29 -5.85 -1.76
C ILE A 401 -23.24 -5.94 -2.96
N SER A 402 -23.32 -4.87 -3.76
CA SER A 402 -24.15 -4.88 -4.96
C SER A 402 -23.74 -6.00 -5.92
N THR A 403 -24.71 -6.82 -6.32
CA THR A 403 -24.51 -7.86 -7.34
C THR A 403 -24.10 -7.28 -8.69
N ARG A 404 -24.37 -5.99 -8.94
CA ARG A 404 -23.96 -5.31 -10.19
C ARG A 404 -22.45 -5.11 -10.33
N ALA A 405 -21.71 -5.20 -9.22
CA ALA A 405 -20.29 -4.89 -9.19
C ALA A 405 -19.41 -6.08 -8.78
N ALA A 406 -20.00 -7.29 -8.59
CA ALA A 406 -19.35 -8.55 -8.18
C ALA A 406 -17.93 -8.35 -7.64
N TYR A 407 -17.78 -8.08 -6.35
CA TYR A 407 -16.54 -7.51 -5.82
C TYR A 407 -15.31 -8.39 -6.11
N TYR A 408 -14.33 -7.82 -6.80
CA TYR A 408 -13.11 -8.47 -7.27
C TYR A 408 -11.86 -7.68 -6.86
N SER A 409 -10.70 -8.32 -6.78
CA SER A 409 -9.39 -7.69 -6.57
C SER A 409 -8.86 -7.06 -7.88
N GLY A 410 -7.99 -6.05 -7.80
CA GLY A 410 -7.45 -5.43 -9.02
C GLY A 410 -6.71 -4.11 -8.78
N ALA A 411 -6.89 -3.14 -9.69
CA ALA A 411 -6.39 -1.78 -9.51
C ALA A 411 -7.09 -1.11 -8.31
N VAL A 412 -6.29 -0.48 -7.45
CA VAL A 412 -6.77 0.18 -6.24
C VAL A 412 -5.99 1.47 -6.02
N SER A 413 -6.69 2.49 -5.55
CA SER A 413 -6.15 3.79 -5.16
C SER A 413 -6.32 3.96 -3.65
N ARG A 414 -5.22 3.83 -2.92
CA ARG A 414 -5.14 4.18 -1.49
C ARG A 414 -4.45 5.52 -1.35
N MET A 415 -4.97 6.36 -0.47
CA MET A 415 -4.30 7.59 -0.06
C MET A 415 -4.21 7.64 1.46
N ASP A 416 -3.02 7.94 1.97
CA ASP A 416 -2.74 8.12 3.39
C ASP A 416 -2.27 9.56 3.65
N THR A 417 -2.64 10.11 4.81
CA THR A 417 -2.10 11.38 5.30
C THR A 417 -1.90 11.34 6.82
N LEU A 418 -0.95 12.14 7.27
CA LEU A 418 -0.57 12.34 8.65
C LEU A 418 -0.46 13.84 8.89
N LEU A 419 -1.25 14.34 9.84
CA LEU A 419 -1.24 15.75 10.22
C LEU A 419 -0.99 15.87 11.71
N THR A 420 -0.13 16.80 12.11
CA THR A 420 0.07 17.14 13.52
C THR A 420 -0.69 18.44 13.80
N PRO A 421 -1.88 18.37 14.43
CA PRO A 421 -2.66 19.56 14.76
C PRO A 421 -1.95 20.35 15.86
N VAL A 422 -1.96 21.67 15.74
CA VAL A 422 -1.47 22.56 16.78
C VAL A 422 -2.54 22.67 17.87
N THR A 423 -2.24 22.22 19.09
CA THR A 423 -3.11 22.37 20.26
C THR A 423 -2.67 23.56 21.10
N VAL A 424 -3.63 24.28 21.66
CA VAL A 424 -3.40 25.40 22.58
C VAL A 424 -2.67 24.90 23.83
N SER A 425 -3.07 23.73 24.37
CA SER A 425 -2.39 23.06 25.49
C SER A 425 -0.94 22.66 25.20
N GLY A 426 -0.62 22.26 23.96
CA GLY A 426 0.75 21.98 23.54
C GLY A 426 1.61 23.24 23.38
N THR A 427 0.99 24.36 23.03
CA THR A 427 1.65 25.67 22.86
C THR A 427 1.71 26.55 24.11
N LEU A 428 1.27 26.07 25.27
CA LEU A 428 1.26 26.78 26.55
C LEU A 428 2.68 26.96 27.17
N GLY A 429 3.68 27.26 26.33
CA GLY A 429 5.05 27.64 26.69
C GLY A 429 5.40 29.01 26.11
N VAL A 430 6.35 29.70 26.75
CA VAL A 430 6.88 30.99 26.27
C VAL A 430 7.53 30.77 24.91
N LYS A 431 6.89 31.20 23.83
CA LYS A 431 7.54 31.33 22.51
C LYS A 431 8.51 32.50 22.59
N ASN A 432 9.76 32.23 22.91
CA ASN A 432 10.85 33.02 22.40
C ASN A 432 11.46 32.23 21.25
N ASP A 433 11.66 32.91 20.13
CA ASP A 433 12.41 32.40 19.00
C ASP A 433 13.78 31.90 19.49
N GLU A 434 14.20 30.75 18.95
CA GLU A 434 15.38 29.96 19.32
C GLU A 434 15.22 29.08 20.59
N GLU A 435 15.01 27.78 20.34
CA GLU A 435 15.59 26.66 21.10
C GLU A 435 15.43 26.62 22.62
N SER A 436 14.45 27.34 23.21
CA SER A 436 14.22 27.28 24.66
C SER A 436 13.08 26.31 24.99
N ASP A 437 13.45 25.13 25.48
CA ASP A 437 12.56 24.05 25.93
C ASP A 437 11.86 24.38 27.28
N ARG A 438 11.59 25.66 27.52
CA ARG A 438 11.07 26.18 28.78
C ARG A 438 9.58 25.85 28.92
N THR A 439 9.24 25.16 30.00
CA THR A 439 7.86 24.83 30.39
C THR A 439 7.38 25.78 31.48
N ILE A 440 6.07 25.85 31.74
CA ILE A 440 5.54 26.60 32.89
C ILE A 440 6.14 26.05 34.19
N GLY A 441 6.40 24.74 34.26
CA GLY A 441 7.08 24.12 35.40
C GLY A 441 8.48 24.70 35.66
N THR A 442 9.25 25.02 34.62
CA THR A 442 10.58 25.64 34.78
C THR A 442 10.55 27.02 35.44
N LEU A 443 9.44 27.77 35.35
CA LEU A 443 9.28 29.07 36.02
C LEU A 443 9.13 28.97 37.55
N PHE A 444 8.78 27.80 38.06
CA PHE A 444 8.53 27.56 39.49
C PHE A 444 9.59 26.67 40.15
N GLN A 445 10.62 26.25 39.41
CA GLN A 445 11.69 25.39 39.92
C GLN A 445 12.61 26.11 40.93
N ASP A 446 12.76 27.43 40.82
CA ASP A 446 13.58 28.26 41.74
C ASP A 446 12.89 28.60 43.07
N SER A 447 11.73 27.99 43.36
CA SER A 447 11.01 28.23 44.60
C SER A 447 11.72 27.62 45.82
N SER A 448 11.84 28.39 46.89
CA SER A 448 12.46 27.94 48.16
C SER A 448 11.62 26.94 48.96
N ALA A 449 10.41 26.62 48.50
CA ALA A 449 9.49 25.70 49.17
C ALA A 449 9.45 24.34 48.45
N GLU A 450 9.82 23.27 49.16
CA GLU A 450 9.90 21.90 48.63
C GLU A 450 8.59 21.41 48.00
N ASN A 451 7.45 21.76 48.60
CA ASN A 451 6.13 21.42 48.05
C ASN A 451 5.90 22.07 46.68
N ILE A 452 6.30 23.34 46.49
CA ILE A 452 6.14 24.06 45.23
C ILE A 452 7.01 23.43 44.14
N ARG A 453 8.22 23.00 44.49
CA ARG A 453 9.13 22.28 43.58
C ARG A 453 8.55 20.95 43.10
N ASN A 454 7.95 20.16 43.99
CA ASN A 454 7.31 18.89 43.63
C ASN A 454 6.10 19.10 42.70
N TYR A 455 5.30 20.16 42.91
CA TYR A 455 4.22 20.50 41.98
C TYR A 455 4.75 21.03 40.64
N ALA A 456 5.81 21.83 40.65
CA ALA A 456 6.46 22.34 39.44
C ALA A 456 7.00 21.20 38.56
N GLU A 457 7.63 20.18 39.17
CA GLU A 457 8.13 19.00 38.47
C GLU A 457 6.99 18.17 37.87
N ARG A 458 5.85 18.02 38.57
CA ARG A 458 4.67 17.33 38.02
C ARG A 458 4.06 18.10 36.85
N ILE A 459 4.03 19.44 36.91
CA ILE A 459 3.55 20.30 35.82
C ILE A 459 4.52 20.23 34.64
N ASP A 460 5.84 20.26 34.88
CA ASP A 460 6.87 20.11 33.84
C ASP A 460 6.73 18.77 33.13
N ASN A 461 6.63 17.67 33.89
CA ASN A 461 6.42 16.34 33.35
C ASN A 461 5.08 16.20 32.60
N ALA A 462 4.01 16.83 33.10
CA ALA A 462 2.72 16.83 32.41
C ALA A 462 2.76 17.64 31.11
N GLN A 463 3.44 18.79 31.07
CA GLN A 463 3.61 19.59 29.85
C GLN A 463 4.55 18.93 28.85
N LYS A 464 5.64 18.32 29.29
CA LYS A 464 6.51 17.49 28.43
C LYS A 464 5.72 16.33 27.82
N ARG A 465 4.86 15.67 28.61
CA ARG A 465 3.93 14.66 28.08
C ARG A 465 2.95 15.25 27.08
N LEU A 466 2.33 16.39 27.35
CA LEU A 466 1.39 17.02 26.41
C LEU A 466 2.06 17.52 25.12
N LYS A 467 3.31 18.02 25.20
CA LYS A 467 4.13 18.38 24.03
C LYS A 467 4.54 17.16 23.21
N ASN A 468 4.85 16.05 23.89
CA ASN A 468 5.40 14.84 23.27
C ASN A 468 4.37 13.76 22.96
N ILE A 469 3.09 13.93 23.33
CA ILE A 469 2.00 13.10 22.81
C ILE A 469 1.78 13.57 21.37
N PRO A 470 2.12 12.75 20.35
CA PRO A 470 1.80 13.09 18.98
C PRO A 470 0.28 13.07 18.87
N HIS A 471 -0.35 14.23 18.76
CA HIS A 471 -1.77 14.33 18.39
C HIS A 471 -1.96 14.04 16.90
N ASN A 472 -1.20 13.11 16.35
CA ASN A 472 -1.16 12.82 14.94
C ASN A 472 -2.54 12.36 14.48
N VAL A 473 -3.13 13.17 13.60
CA VAL A 473 -4.36 12.87 12.91
C VAL A 473 -3.99 12.09 11.67
N HIS A 474 -4.16 10.78 11.74
CA HIS A 474 -4.09 9.92 10.58
C HIS A 474 -5.42 9.96 9.85
N ALA A 475 -5.40 10.09 8.52
CA ALA A 475 -6.57 9.82 7.70
C ALA A 475 -6.15 9.00 6.48
N ASN A 476 -7.02 8.10 6.08
CA ASN A 476 -6.79 7.23 4.96
C ASN A 476 -8.10 6.92 4.24
N ALA A 477 -7.97 6.62 2.95
CA ALA A 477 -9.09 6.28 2.10
C ALA A 477 -8.66 5.28 1.04
N LEU A 478 -9.61 4.47 0.62
CA LEU A 478 -9.44 3.48 -0.43
C LEU A 478 -10.55 3.66 -1.46
N ALA A 479 -10.18 3.71 -2.73
CA ALA A 479 -11.12 3.77 -3.84
C ALA A 479 -10.69 2.83 -4.95
N LYS A 480 -11.66 2.43 -5.78
CA LYS A 480 -11.44 1.45 -6.84
C LYS A 480 -12.29 1.72 -8.08
N PRO A 481 -11.77 1.46 -9.30
CA PRO A 481 -12.57 1.38 -10.51
C PRO A 481 -13.44 0.12 -10.58
N PHE A 482 -14.73 0.31 -10.85
CA PHE A 482 -15.70 -0.77 -11.07
C PHE A 482 -16.11 -0.86 -12.54
N GLY A 483 -16.26 -2.09 -13.01
CA GLY A 483 -16.74 -2.43 -14.34
C GLY A 483 -17.41 -3.79 -14.32
N SER A 484 -18.08 -4.13 -15.42
CA SER A 484 -18.73 -5.43 -15.58
C SER A 484 -18.84 -5.80 -17.05
N VAL A 485 -18.78 -7.09 -17.34
CA VAL A 485 -19.13 -7.67 -18.64
C VAL A 485 -20.39 -8.51 -18.49
N THR A 486 -21.26 -8.54 -19.49
CA THR A 486 -22.47 -9.38 -19.45
C THR A 486 -22.21 -10.67 -20.23
N LEU A 487 -22.12 -11.80 -19.53
CA LEU A 487 -21.90 -13.14 -20.08
C LEU A 487 -23.10 -14.01 -19.70
N ASN A 488 -23.71 -14.72 -20.66
CA ASN A 488 -24.91 -15.54 -20.43
C ASN A 488 -26.08 -14.81 -19.73
N GLY A 489 -26.19 -13.48 -19.89
CA GLY A 489 -27.21 -12.66 -19.23
C GLY A 489 -26.89 -12.28 -17.78
N GLU A 490 -25.74 -12.71 -17.26
CA GLU A 490 -25.25 -12.39 -15.91
C GLU A 490 -24.10 -11.37 -15.98
N GLN A 491 -24.07 -10.43 -15.03
CA GLN A 491 -22.94 -9.51 -14.90
C GLN A 491 -21.77 -10.22 -14.22
N LYS A 492 -20.62 -10.24 -14.88
CA LYS A 492 -19.38 -10.82 -14.40
C LYS A 492 -18.28 -9.75 -14.29
N PRO A 493 -17.30 -9.97 -13.40
CA PRO A 493 -16.11 -9.12 -13.32
C PRO A 493 -15.38 -8.98 -14.67
N PRO A 494 -14.80 -7.81 -14.98
CA PRO A 494 -14.06 -7.60 -16.23
C PRO A 494 -12.91 -8.58 -16.45
N HIS A 495 -12.19 -8.94 -15.38
CA HIS A 495 -11.00 -9.79 -15.49
C HIS A 495 -11.29 -11.23 -15.93
N VAL A 496 -12.56 -11.67 -15.92
CA VAL A 496 -12.98 -12.97 -16.46
C VAL A 496 -12.66 -13.08 -17.96
N THR A 497 -12.58 -11.96 -18.68
CA THR A 497 -12.21 -11.96 -20.11
C THR A 497 -10.72 -12.10 -20.36
N ARG A 498 -9.86 -12.08 -19.32
CA ARG A 498 -8.38 -12.12 -19.36
C ARG A 498 -7.70 -10.96 -20.11
N VAL A 499 -8.23 -10.59 -21.27
CA VAL A 499 -7.89 -9.41 -22.07
C VAL A 499 -8.59 -8.19 -21.49
N VAL A 500 -7.87 -7.07 -21.41
CA VAL A 500 -8.42 -5.80 -20.92
C VAL A 500 -9.41 -5.24 -21.95
N LEU A 501 -10.62 -4.92 -21.48
CA LEU A 501 -11.69 -4.32 -22.28
C LEU A 501 -12.14 -2.98 -21.68
N PRO A 502 -12.68 -2.04 -22.48
CA PRO A 502 -13.11 -0.74 -22.00
C PRO A 502 -14.50 -0.79 -21.33
N VAL A 503 -14.58 -1.50 -20.20
CA VAL A 503 -15.84 -1.85 -19.53
C VAL A 503 -15.94 -1.28 -18.10
N PHE A 504 -15.02 -0.40 -17.71
CA PHE A 504 -15.05 0.24 -16.40
C PHE A 504 -15.88 1.51 -16.44
N THR A 505 -16.98 1.53 -15.68
CA THR A 505 -18.01 2.57 -15.76
C THR A 505 -17.91 3.59 -14.64
N GLU A 506 -17.55 3.16 -13.44
CA GLU A 506 -17.57 4.01 -12.25
C GLU A 506 -16.34 3.80 -11.36
N SER A 507 -16.17 4.67 -10.37
CA SER A 507 -15.18 4.49 -9.31
C SER A 507 -15.81 4.92 -7.99
N SER A 508 -15.56 4.17 -6.93
CA SER A 508 -16.17 4.43 -5.62
C SER A 508 -15.15 4.23 -4.51
N LEU A 509 -15.38 4.95 -3.41
CA LEU A 509 -14.75 4.65 -2.13
C LEU A 509 -15.23 3.28 -1.63
N ILE A 510 -14.31 2.54 -1.02
CA ILE A 510 -14.55 1.25 -0.39
C ILE A 510 -13.95 1.26 1.02
N PRO A 511 -14.52 0.52 1.98
CA PRO A 511 -13.90 0.35 3.27
C PRO A 511 -12.51 -0.30 3.12
N MET A 512 -11.50 0.29 3.77
CA MET A 512 -10.12 -0.22 3.68
C MET A 512 -9.95 -1.68 4.12
N ALA A 513 -10.84 -2.17 4.98
CA ALA A 513 -10.81 -3.56 5.45
C ALA A 513 -11.15 -4.58 4.36
N LEU A 514 -11.79 -4.15 3.26
CA LEU A 514 -12.23 -5.06 2.19
C LEU A 514 -11.12 -5.39 1.19
N GLU A 515 -10.07 -4.57 1.10
CA GLU A 515 -8.99 -4.83 0.16
C GLU A 515 -7.67 -4.36 0.74
N ASN A 516 -6.68 -5.24 0.69
CA ASN A 516 -5.32 -4.90 1.09
C ASN A 516 -4.57 -4.39 -0.16
N PRO A 517 -4.34 -3.07 -0.30
CA PRO A 517 -3.62 -2.51 -1.45
C PRO A 517 -2.12 -2.88 -1.44
N GLY A 518 -1.64 -3.61 -0.44
CA GLY A 518 -0.24 -3.91 -0.19
C GLY A 518 0.41 -2.94 0.80
N ALA A 519 1.67 -3.21 1.15
CA ALA A 519 2.47 -2.30 1.95
C ALA A 519 2.68 -0.97 1.20
N ASN A 520 2.48 0.16 1.88
CA ASN A 520 2.78 1.47 1.32
C ASN A 520 4.29 1.72 1.46
N GLY A 521 5.05 1.35 0.42
CA GLY A 521 6.52 1.47 0.43
C GLY A 521 7.01 2.90 0.71
N LEU A 522 6.23 3.93 0.37
CA LEU A 522 6.57 5.33 0.63
C LEU A 522 6.32 5.74 2.07
N ALA A 523 5.24 5.24 2.69
CA ALA A 523 4.98 5.46 4.10
C ALA A 523 6.06 4.82 4.98
N ASN A 524 6.55 3.64 4.56
CA ASN A 524 7.60 2.88 5.23
C ASN A 524 8.92 2.94 4.47
N TYR A 525 9.31 4.11 3.93
CA TYR A 525 10.53 4.23 3.13
C TYR A 525 11.78 3.87 3.93
N ALA A 526 11.81 4.16 5.23
CA ALA A 526 12.89 3.74 6.12
C ALA A 526 13.07 2.21 6.15
N TRP A 527 11.98 1.44 6.11
CA TRP A 527 12.03 -0.02 6.02
C TRP A 527 12.61 -0.47 4.67
N TYR A 528 12.18 0.17 3.60
CA TYR A 528 12.71 -0.08 2.27
C TYR A 528 14.22 0.21 2.20
N LEU A 529 14.67 1.33 2.76
CA LEU A 529 16.09 1.69 2.87
C LEU A 529 16.86 0.69 3.74
N PHE A 530 16.29 0.23 4.86
CA PHE A 530 16.89 -0.81 5.69
C PHE A 530 17.14 -2.09 4.88
N LEU A 531 16.13 -2.56 4.17
CA LEU A 531 16.29 -3.74 3.31
C LEU A 531 17.30 -3.49 2.20
N ARG A 532 17.25 -2.34 1.52
CA ARG A 532 18.11 -2.06 0.37
C ARG A 532 19.58 -1.83 0.76
N GLU A 533 19.83 -1.06 1.81
CA GLU A 533 21.17 -0.58 2.16
C GLU A 533 21.82 -1.44 3.24
N PHE A 534 21.08 -1.86 4.26
CA PHE A 534 21.67 -2.51 5.43
C PHE A 534 21.74 -4.03 5.27
N VAL A 535 20.66 -4.68 4.83
CA VAL A 535 20.61 -6.16 4.74
C VAL A 535 21.71 -6.76 3.84
N PRO A 536 22.08 -6.20 2.66
CA PRO A 536 23.19 -6.73 1.86
C PRO A 536 24.53 -6.63 2.58
N ARG A 537 24.74 -5.54 3.34
CA ARG A 537 25.96 -5.32 4.13
C ARG A 537 26.02 -6.26 5.32
N LEU A 538 24.87 -6.55 5.94
CA LEU A 538 24.74 -7.55 6.99
C LEU A 538 25.14 -8.94 6.49
N GLY A 539 24.67 -9.35 5.31
CA GLY A 539 25.03 -10.64 4.69
C GLY A 539 26.53 -10.79 4.40
N GLN A 540 27.28 -9.69 4.33
CA GLN A 540 28.74 -9.68 4.11
C GLN A 540 29.56 -9.47 5.40
N SER A 541 28.91 -9.20 6.52
CA SER A 541 29.55 -8.84 7.78
C SER A 541 29.49 -9.97 8.79
N GLY A 542 30.52 -10.08 9.65
CA GLY A 542 30.56 -11.07 10.74
C GLY A 542 29.77 -10.64 11.98
N SER A 543 29.32 -9.38 12.05
CA SER A 543 28.47 -8.89 13.13
C SER A 543 27.55 -7.76 12.67
N ILE A 544 26.45 -7.56 13.40
CA ILE A 544 25.50 -6.46 13.18
C ILE A 544 26.19 -5.09 13.31
N ASP A 545 27.08 -4.93 14.30
CA ASP A 545 27.79 -3.66 14.51
C ASP A 545 28.80 -3.35 13.40
N GLN A 546 29.43 -4.38 12.81
CA GLN A 546 30.30 -4.19 11.66
C GLN A 546 29.51 -3.68 10.45
N ALA A 547 28.35 -4.28 10.16
CA ALA A 547 27.46 -3.84 9.09
C ALA A 547 26.93 -2.41 9.34
N TRP A 548 26.61 -2.09 10.60
CA TRP A 548 26.16 -0.77 11.01
C TRP A 548 27.22 0.31 10.77
N ASN A 549 28.45 0.06 11.21
CA ASN A 549 29.56 1.01 11.03
C ASN A 549 29.93 1.20 9.55
N ALA A 550 29.71 0.19 8.71
CA ALA A 550 29.90 0.27 7.25
C ALA A 550 28.74 0.96 6.51
N THR A 551 27.61 1.22 7.18
CA THR A 551 26.44 1.87 6.57
C THR A 551 26.66 3.39 6.50
N PRO A 552 26.43 4.06 5.35
CA PRO A 552 26.57 5.51 5.23
C PRO A 552 25.77 6.29 6.27
N LEU A 553 26.38 7.32 6.87
CA LEU A 553 25.78 8.15 7.94
C LEU A 553 24.40 8.72 7.58
N GLN A 554 24.19 9.04 6.29
CA GLN A 554 22.91 9.57 5.80
C GLN A 554 21.75 8.57 6.01
N PHE A 555 22.00 7.26 5.92
CA PHE A 555 20.97 6.23 6.09
C PHE A 555 20.84 5.78 7.54
N GLN A 556 21.92 5.87 8.33
CA GLN A 556 21.92 5.45 9.73
C GLN A 556 20.78 6.12 10.52
N ARG A 557 20.54 7.42 10.34
CA ARG A 557 19.45 8.10 11.06
C ARG A 557 18.07 7.51 10.75
N GLU A 558 17.82 7.14 9.50
CA GLU A 558 16.51 6.67 9.05
C GLU A 558 16.24 5.21 9.42
N ILE A 559 17.28 4.36 9.44
CA ILE A 559 17.12 2.91 9.64
C ILE A 559 17.48 2.43 11.06
N SER A 560 17.96 3.32 11.93
CA SER A 560 18.45 2.99 13.29
C SER A 560 17.47 2.12 14.08
N GLN A 561 16.17 2.43 14.02
CA GLN A 561 15.12 1.69 14.71
C GLN A 561 15.06 0.21 14.31
N TYR A 562 15.34 -0.12 13.04
CA TYR A 562 15.33 -1.49 12.54
C TYR A 562 16.60 -2.24 12.92
N VAL A 563 17.73 -1.53 12.98
CA VAL A 563 19.01 -2.10 13.44
C VAL A 563 18.97 -2.38 14.94
N GLU A 564 18.39 -1.49 15.74
CA GLU A 564 18.19 -1.74 17.18
C GLU A 564 17.23 -2.91 17.44
N ALA A 565 16.14 -3.02 16.66
CA ALA A 565 15.29 -4.20 16.69
C ALA A 565 16.07 -5.47 16.33
N LEU A 566 16.96 -5.42 15.33
CA LEU A 566 17.82 -6.54 14.95
C LEU A 566 18.82 -6.92 16.06
N LYS A 567 19.39 -5.94 16.77
CA LYS A 567 20.28 -6.19 17.92
C LYS A 567 19.54 -6.88 19.06
N LYS A 568 18.35 -6.37 19.38
CA LYS A 568 17.44 -6.97 20.37
C LYS A 568 17.06 -8.40 20.00
N MET A 569 16.83 -8.62 18.71
CA MET A 569 16.57 -9.93 18.13
C MET A 569 17.75 -10.90 18.29
N ASN A 570 18.98 -10.40 18.17
CA ASN A 570 20.21 -11.16 18.35
C ASN A 570 20.54 -11.49 19.82
N ASP A 571 19.92 -10.83 20.79
CA ASP A 571 20.15 -11.04 22.22
C ASP A 571 19.48 -12.34 22.74
N PRO A 572 20.25 -13.35 23.21
CA PRO A 572 19.69 -14.57 23.78
C PRO A 572 18.81 -14.33 25.02
N GLN A 573 19.19 -13.41 25.90
CA GLN A 573 18.42 -13.16 27.13
C GLN A 573 17.04 -12.61 26.82
N TRP A 574 16.95 -11.72 25.83
CA TRP A 574 15.67 -11.20 25.38
C TRP A 574 14.79 -12.28 24.75
N ARG A 575 15.37 -13.20 23.97
CA ARG A 575 14.62 -14.32 23.39
C ARG A 575 14.09 -15.25 24.49
N ASP A 576 14.91 -15.58 25.48
CA ASP A 576 14.54 -16.43 26.61
C ASP A 576 13.41 -15.81 27.45
N GLN A 577 13.41 -14.48 27.61
CA GLN A 577 12.29 -13.77 28.26
C GLN A 577 10.98 -13.95 27.50
N GLY A 578 11.02 -13.86 26.17
CA GLY A 578 9.84 -14.07 25.31
C GLY A 578 9.33 -15.52 25.38
N ILE A 579 10.23 -16.51 25.33
CA ILE A 579 9.88 -17.92 25.47
C ILE A 579 9.27 -18.20 26.85
N THR A 580 9.91 -17.71 27.91
CA THR A 580 9.41 -17.83 29.29
C THR A 580 8.01 -17.23 29.42
N TRP A 581 7.78 -16.05 28.85
CA TRP A 581 6.46 -15.43 28.87
C TRP A 581 5.42 -16.27 28.15
N LEU A 582 5.74 -16.81 26.96
CA LEU A 582 4.83 -17.68 26.19
C LEU A 582 4.48 -18.97 26.95
N GLU A 583 5.45 -19.54 27.67
CA GLU A 583 5.30 -20.79 28.43
C GLU A 583 4.71 -20.58 29.83
N THR A 584 4.60 -19.33 30.30
CA THR A 584 3.99 -19.00 31.59
C THR A 584 2.49 -19.33 31.56
N GLU A 585 2.01 -20.05 32.59
CA GLU A 585 0.60 -20.35 32.80
C GLU A 585 -0.20 -19.04 32.97
N THR A 586 -1.38 -18.96 32.33
CA THR A 586 -2.26 -17.77 32.33
C THR A 586 -2.78 -17.37 33.71
N ARG A 587 -2.74 -18.30 34.67
CA ARG A 587 -3.07 -18.08 36.07
C ARG A 587 -2.22 -18.97 36.96
N GLU A 588 -2.06 -18.55 38.20
CA GLU A 588 -1.41 -19.36 39.23
C GLU A 588 -2.25 -20.62 39.54
N ARG A 589 -1.56 -21.70 39.91
CA ARG A 589 -2.18 -22.91 40.46
C ARG A 589 -2.73 -22.60 41.85
N THR A 590 -3.98 -23.00 42.06
CA THR A 590 -4.68 -22.94 43.34
C THR A 590 -4.58 -24.30 44.05
N GLU A 591 -4.76 -24.33 45.38
CA GLU A 591 -4.71 -25.59 46.16
C GLU A 591 -5.75 -26.63 45.72
N ASP A 592 -6.82 -26.19 45.04
CA ASP A 592 -7.88 -27.04 44.52
C ASP A 592 -7.59 -27.60 43.11
N ASP A 593 -6.50 -27.18 42.45
CA ASP A 593 -6.18 -27.64 41.10
C ASP A 593 -5.57 -29.06 41.11
N PRO A 594 -6.10 -30.00 40.30
CA PRO A 594 -5.52 -31.33 40.15
C PRO A 594 -4.05 -31.27 39.67
N PRO A 595 -3.18 -32.18 40.13
CA PRO A 595 -1.77 -32.23 39.70
C PRO A 595 -1.59 -32.42 38.18
N ASP A 596 -2.57 -33.06 37.53
CA ASP A 596 -2.62 -33.34 36.09
C ASP A 596 -3.38 -32.28 35.29
N LEU A 597 -3.92 -31.25 35.93
CA LEU A 597 -4.59 -30.15 35.23
C LEU A 597 -3.56 -29.37 34.40
N LYS A 598 -3.77 -29.37 33.07
CA LYS A 598 -3.03 -28.54 32.13
C LYS A 598 -3.65 -27.15 32.09
N ILE A 599 -3.03 -26.19 32.77
CA ILE A 599 -3.44 -24.78 32.71
C ILE A 599 -2.97 -24.21 31.36
N PRO A 600 -3.82 -23.46 30.63
CA PRO A 600 -3.42 -22.82 29.38
C PRO A 600 -2.25 -21.86 29.61
N THR A 601 -1.27 -21.88 28.71
CA THR A 601 -0.18 -20.91 28.71
C THR A 601 -0.59 -19.62 28.01
N ASN A 602 0.22 -18.57 28.13
CA ASN A 602 0.00 -17.34 27.36
C ASN A 602 0.02 -17.61 25.84
N GLU A 603 0.79 -18.60 25.39
CA GLU A 603 0.82 -19.04 23.99
C GLU A 603 -0.53 -19.60 23.50
N ASP A 604 -1.23 -20.37 24.33
CA ASP A 604 -2.57 -20.91 24.01
C ASP A 604 -3.59 -19.77 23.80
N GLY A 605 -3.39 -18.63 24.49
CA GLY A 605 -4.21 -17.42 24.35
C GLY A 605 -3.90 -16.59 23.10
N CYS A 606 -2.80 -16.84 22.39
CA CYS A 606 -2.43 -16.05 21.22
C CYS A 606 -3.38 -16.26 20.02
N GLU A 607 -4.16 -17.35 20.00
CA GLU A 607 -5.13 -17.68 18.95
C GLU A 607 -6.58 -17.39 19.34
N TYR A 608 -6.88 -17.28 20.65
CA TYR A 608 -8.23 -17.08 21.17
C TYR A 608 -8.54 -15.59 21.42
N TRP A 609 -9.37 -15.02 20.56
CA TRP A 609 -9.96 -13.68 20.73
C TRP A 609 -11.47 -13.79 21.06
N PRO A 610 -11.87 -13.95 22.33
CA PRO A 610 -13.25 -13.67 22.71
C PRO A 610 -13.41 -12.14 22.83
N SER A 611 -14.30 -11.60 22.02
CA SER A 611 -14.81 -10.23 22.04
C SER A 611 -14.55 -9.39 23.31
N GLY A 612 -13.72 -8.34 23.17
CA GLY A 612 -13.81 -7.11 23.97
C GLY A 612 -12.87 -6.97 25.18
N GLY A 613 -11.87 -6.08 25.05
CA GLY A 613 -11.32 -5.33 26.19
C GLY A 613 -10.11 -5.91 26.93
N GLY A 614 -8.99 -6.14 26.23
CA GLY A 614 -7.65 -6.41 26.80
C GLY A 614 -6.57 -5.76 25.93
N PRO A 615 -5.32 -5.56 26.42
CA PRO A 615 -4.39 -4.56 25.90
C PRO A 615 -4.21 -4.79 24.41
N GLY A 616 -4.65 -3.78 23.64
CA GLY A 616 -5.04 -4.00 22.26
C GLY A 616 -3.96 -4.69 21.42
N HIS A 617 -4.39 -5.20 20.27
CA HIS A 617 -3.62 -4.94 19.08
C HIS A 617 -3.02 -3.54 19.22
N PRO A 618 -1.71 -3.31 19.01
CA PRO A 618 -1.26 -1.97 18.72
C PRO A 618 -2.22 -1.46 17.65
N ASN A 619 -3.05 -0.50 18.07
CA ASN A 619 -4.03 0.19 17.26
C ASN A 619 -3.36 0.38 15.91
N PRO A 620 -3.84 -0.21 14.80
CA PRO A 620 -3.04 -0.48 13.60
C PRO A 620 -2.12 0.71 13.40
N MET A 621 -0.88 0.55 13.87
CA MET A 621 0.09 1.63 13.81
C MET A 621 0.44 1.57 12.34
N HIS A 622 -0.20 2.49 11.63
CA HIS A 622 -0.17 2.62 10.19
C HIS A 622 1.18 3.15 9.75
#